data_AF-A0A9E5TG61-F1
#
_entry.id   AF-A0A9E5TG61-F1
#
_cell.length_a   1.000
_cell.length_b   1.000
_cell.length_c   1.000
_cell.angle_alpha   90.00
_cell.angle_beta   90.00
_cell.angle_gamma   90.00
#
_symmetry.space_group_name_H-M   'P 1'
#
loop_
_entity.id
_entity.type
_entity.pdbx_description
1 polymer ?
#
loop_
_entity_poly.entity_id
_entity_poly.type
_entity_poly.pdbx_seq_one_letter_code
_entity_poly.pdbx_strand_id
1 'polypeptide(L)'
;LIVLVADAPPHLDYSQDHDYAVEMVRAAERGIKIFPVASSGLDDQGEYIYRQIALFTQGRFIFLTYGPSGEPGDGTTHHVDEYTVQKLDDLVVRLVEEELAHQQ
;
A
#
# COMPACT_ATOMS: atom_id res chain seq x y z
N LEU A 1 11.30 5.35 4.89
CA LEU A 1 10.04 5.46 4.12
C LEU A 1 10.17 4.66 2.83
N ILE A 2 9.20 3.81 2.52
CA ILE A 2 9.05 3.11 1.23
C ILE A 2 7.61 3.31 0.74
N VAL A 3 7.44 3.58 -0.55
CA VAL A 3 6.15 3.52 -1.24
C VAL A 3 6.18 2.28 -2.13
N LEU A 4 5.31 1.30 -1.85
CA LEU A 4 5.25 0.03 -2.58
C LEU A 4 4.04 0.07 -3.52
N VAL A 5 4.26 0.17 -4.83
CA VAL A 5 3.18 0.26 -5.82
C VAL A 5 3.09 -1.04 -6.61
N ALA A 6 1.92 -1.68 -6.63
CA ALA A 6 1.68 -2.83 -7.51
C ALA A 6 0.20 -3.03 -7.86
N ASP A 7 -0.03 -3.78 -8.93
CA ASP A 7 -1.33 -4.20 -9.45
C ASP A 7 -1.59 -5.70 -9.25
N ALA A 8 -0.78 -6.43 -8.47
CA ALA A 8 -0.92 -7.87 -8.25
C ALA A 8 -0.40 -8.28 -6.86
N PRO A 9 -0.87 -9.41 -6.30
CA PRO A 9 -0.39 -9.92 -5.02
C PRO A 9 1.06 -10.41 -5.09
N PRO A 10 1.79 -10.44 -3.96
CA PRO A 10 3.10 -11.06 -3.92
C PRO A 10 2.99 -12.57 -4.12
N HIS A 11 3.96 -13.15 -4.82
CA HIS A 11 4.10 -14.60 -4.95
C HIS A 11 4.37 -15.23 -3.58
N LEU A 12 3.55 -16.20 -3.17
CA LEU A 12 3.72 -16.96 -1.93
C LEU A 12 4.24 -18.38 -2.15
N ASP A 13 4.38 -18.79 -3.41
CA ASP A 13 4.74 -20.14 -3.86
C ASP A 13 6.21 -20.27 -4.25
N TYR A 14 6.97 -19.18 -4.12
CA TYR A 14 8.39 -19.16 -4.46
C TYR A 14 9.20 -19.87 -3.38
N SER A 15 10.07 -20.80 -3.77
CA SER A 15 11.01 -21.49 -2.88
C SER A 15 12.18 -20.62 -2.41
N GLN A 16 12.07 -19.30 -2.57
CA GLN A 16 13.09 -18.31 -2.25
C GLN A 16 13.04 -17.98 -0.75
N ASP A 17 14.15 -17.46 -0.20
CA ASP A 17 14.29 -17.18 1.24
C ASP A 17 13.55 -15.91 1.73
N HIS A 18 12.71 -15.29 0.90
CA HIS A 18 12.09 -13.99 1.18
C HIS A 18 10.56 -14.10 1.28
N ASP A 19 10.10 -14.37 2.50
CA ASP A 19 8.68 -14.34 2.88
C ASP A 19 8.29 -12.91 3.31
N TYR A 20 7.21 -12.37 2.73
CA TYR A 20 6.71 -11.02 3.07
C TYR A 20 6.47 -10.86 4.57
N ALA A 21 6.03 -11.92 5.26
CA ALA A 21 5.72 -11.88 6.68
C ALA A 21 6.99 -11.70 7.52
N VAL A 22 8.10 -12.30 7.10
CA VAL A 22 9.42 -12.15 7.75
C VAL A 22 10.02 -10.79 7.41
N GLU A 23 9.97 -10.39 6.14
CA GLU A 23 10.59 -9.14 5.70
C GLU A 23 9.84 -7.90 6.21
N MET A 24 8.51 -7.94 6.39
CA MET A 24 7.78 -6.82 6.99
C MET A 24 8.16 -6.59 8.45
N VAL A 25 8.42 -7.66 9.22
CA VAL A 25 8.87 -7.55 10.61
C VAL A 25 10.26 -6.95 10.67
N ARG A 26 11.19 -7.41 9.80
CA ARG A 26 12.53 -6.82 9.69
C ARG A 26 12.50 -5.35 9.28
N ALA A 27 11.58 -4.97 8.39
CA ALA A 27 11.38 -3.57 8.02
C ALA A 27 10.93 -2.74 9.23
N ALA A 28 9.97 -3.23 9.99
CA ALA A 28 9.50 -2.58 11.21
C ALA A 28 10.61 -2.42 12.27
N GLU A 29 11.42 -3.46 12.50
CA GLU A 29 12.58 -3.41 13.42
C GLU A 29 13.62 -2.35 13.02
N ARG A 30 13.73 -2.07 11.72
CA ARG A 30 14.62 -1.04 11.18
C ARG A 30 13.97 0.35 11.13
N GLY A 31 12.75 0.50 11.64
CA GLY A 31 11.99 1.76 11.58
C GLY A 31 11.59 2.15 10.15
N ILE A 32 11.53 1.19 9.22
CA ILE A 32 11.14 1.43 7.84
C ILE A 32 9.62 1.34 7.74
N LYS A 33 8.98 2.50 7.57
CA LYS A 33 7.55 2.57 7.24
C LYS A 33 7.29 2.30 5.77
N ILE A 34 6.36 1.40 5.47
CA ILE A 34 5.97 1.01 4.12
C ILE A 34 4.52 1.46 3.87
N PHE A 35 4.31 2.15 2.75
CA PHE A 35 3.00 2.64 2.30
C PHE A 35 2.63 1.90 1.01
N PRO A 36 1.85 0.81 1.10
CA PRO A 36 1.43 0.04 -0.06
C PRO A 36 0.34 0.79 -0.82
N VAL A 37 0.51 0.90 -2.14
CA VAL A 37 -0.41 1.48 -3.09
C VAL A 37 -0.91 0.36 -4.00
N ALA A 38 -2.15 -0.07 -3.76
CA ALA A 38 -2.85 -1.06 -4.56
C ALA A 38 -3.46 -0.44 -5.82
N SER A 39 -3.32 -1.10 -6.96
CA SER A 39 -4.02 -0.79 -8.19
C SER A 39 -5.14 -1.81 -8.48
N SER A 40 -5.86 -1.63 -9.58
CA SER A 40 -7.08 -2.38 -9.93
C SER A 40 -6.93 -3.88 -10.15
N GLY A 41 -5.72 -4.38 -10.35
CA GLY A 41 -5.47 -5.82 -10.49
C GLY A 41 -5.26 -6.58 -9.16
N LEU A 42 -5.25 -5.90 -8.02
CA LEU A 42 -4.97 -6.54 -6.73
C LEU A 42 -6.18 -7.34 -6.25
N ASP A 43 -6.00 -8.62 -6.00
CA ASP A 43 -7.03 -9.52 -5.47
C ASP A 43 -7.17 -9.41 -3.93
N ASP A 44 -8.16 -10.10 -3.36
CA ASP A 44 -8.44 -10.08 -1.91
C ASP A 44 -7.24 -10.52 -1.07
N GLN A 45 -6.46 -11.48 -1.57
CA GLN A 45 -5.26 -11.95 -0.90
C GLN A 45 -4.18 -10.87 -0.89
N GLY A 46 -3.94 -10.21 -2.02
CA GLY A 46 -3.03 -9.09 -2.13
C GLY A 46 -3.44 -7.92 -1.24
N GLU A 47 -4.73 -7.60 -1.19
CA GLU A 47 -5.27 -6.55 -0.32
C GLU A 47 -5.00 -6.89 1.17
N TYR A 48 -5.28 -8.14 1.57
CA TYR A 48 -5.01 -8.60 2.92
C TYR A 48 -3.53 -8.45 3.30
N ILE A 49 -2.62 -8.89 2.42
CA ILE A 49 -1.18 -8.80 2.64
C ILE A 49 -0.71 -7.35 2.72
N TYR A 50 -1.20 -6.48 1.82
CA TYR A 50 -0.82 -5.07 1.79
C TYR A 50 -1.30 -4.35 3.05
N ARG A 51 -2.50 -4.67 3.56
CA ARG A 51 -2.98 -4.14 4.85
C ARG A 51 -2.12 -4.59 6.02
N GLN A 52 -1.65 -5.84 6.02
CA GLN A 52 -0.72 -6.32 7.05
C GLN A 52 0.60 -5.55 7.00
N ILE A 53 1.20 -5.39 5.82
CA ILE A 53 2.45 -4.62 5.64
C ILE A 53 2.30 -3.19 6.18
N ALA A 54 1.21 -2.50 5.80
CA ALA A 54 0.93 -1.16 6.28
C ALA A 54 0.81 -1.13 7.82
N LEU A 55 0.04 -2.06 8.40
CA LEU A 55 -0.19 -2.12 9.84
C LEU A 55 1.11 -2.37 10.63
N PHE A 56 1.90 -3.37 10.23
CA PHE A 56 3.12 -3.76 10.94
C PHE A 56 4.22 -2.70 10.86
N THR A 57 4.30 -1.98 9.74
CA THR A 57 5.34 -0.97 9.50
C THR A 57 4.89 0.45 9.86
N GLN A 58 3.72 0.62 10.50
CA GLN A 58 3.13 1.93 10.83
C GLN A 58 2.91 2.83 9.60
N GLY A 59 2.66 2.22 8.44
CA GLY A 59 2.26 2.92 7.22
C GLY A 59 0.74 3.04 7.07
N ARG A 60 0.31 3.38 5.86
CA ARG A 60 -1.11 3.43 5.47
C ARG A 60 -1.30 2.64 4.18
N PHE A 61 -2.37 1.86 4.13
CA PHE A 61 -2.82 1.21 2.90
C PHE A 61 -3.52 2.26 2.02
N ILE A 62 -3.06 2.37 0.78
CA ILE A 62 -3.57 3.29 -0.24
C ILE A 62 -4.02 2.44 -1.41
N PHE A 63 -5.11 2.83 -2.06
CA PHE A 63 -5.56 2.17 -3.28
C PHE A 63 -5.99 3.19 -4.31
N LEU A 64 -5.82 2.83 -5.58
CA LEU A 64 -6.22 3.64 -6.70
C LEU A 64 -7.69 3.36 -7.03
N THR A 65 -8.50 4.39 -6.89
CA THR A 65 -9.85 4.40 -7.47
C THR A 65 -9.84 5.23 -8.74
N TYR A 66 -10.57 4.78 -9.75
CA TYR A 66 -10.93 5.64 -10.86
C TYR A 66 -11.79 6.78 -10.30
N GLY A 67 -11.41 8.03 -10.59
CA GLY A 67 -12.10 9.20 -10.06
C GLY A 67 -13.55 9.31 -10.56
N PRO A 68 -14.33 10.26 -10.05
CA PRO A 68 -15.72 10.49 -10.48
C PRO A 68 -15.87 10.87 -11.96
N SER A 69 -14.76 11.12 -12.68
CA SER A 69 -14.72 11.50 -14.10
C SER A 69 -14.60 10.33 -15.08
N GLY A 70 -14.61 9.07 -14.62
CA GLY A 70 -14.82 7.91 -15.49
C GLY A 70 -13.82 7.74 -16.65
N GLU A 71 -12.53 7.60 -16.33
CA GLU A 71 -11.56 7.06 -17.30
C GLU A 71 -11.73 5.53 -17.45
N PRO A 72 -11.44 4.94 -18.63
CA PRO A 72 -11.94 3.62 -19.00
C PRO A 72 -11.26 2.49 -18.21
N GLY A 73 -12.06 1.79 -17.39
CA GLY A 73 -11.70 0.59 -16.66
C GLY A 73 -12.87 0.13 -15.79
N ASP A 74 -13.04 -1.18 -15.59
CA ASP A 74 -14.00 -1.70 -14.62
C ASP A 74 -13.54 -1.26 -13.21
N GLY A 75 -14.47 -0.71 -12.43
CA GLY A 75 -14.17 -0.06 -11.14
C GLY A 75 -13.39 -0.96 -10.17
N THR A 76 -12.56 -0.34 -9.33
CA THR A 76 -11.85 -1.04 -8.25
C THR A 76 -12.81 -1.41 -7.13
N THR A 77 -12.99 -2.69 -6.89
CA THR A 77 -13.67 -3.20 -5.70
C THR A 77 -12.61 -3.64 -4.71
N HIS A 78 -12.43 -2.87 -3.64
CA HIS A 78 -11.63 -3.25 -2.48
C HIS A 78 -12.54 -3.35 -1.27
N HIS A 79 -12.18 -4.19 -0.30
CA HIS A 79 -12.93 -4.36 0.94
C HIS A 79 -12.67 -3.19 1.93
N VAL A 80 -12.75 -1.94 1.44
CA VAL A 80 -12.51 -0.71 2.18
C VAL A 80 -13.80 0.11 2.25
N ASP A 81 -14.37 0.23 3.44
CA ASP A 81 -15.41 1.21 3.73
C ASP A 81 -14.76 2.54 4.19
N GLU A 82 -15.41 3.67 3.93
CA GLU A 82 -15.00 5.02 4.42
C GLU A 82 -13.57 5.47 4.03
N TYR A 83 -13.31 5.67 2.74
CA TYR A 83 -12.03 6.19 2.23
C TYR A 83 -12.13 7.65 1.76
N THR A 84 -11.00 8.36 1.78
CA THR A 84 -10.89 9.70 1.21
C THR A 84 -10.23 9.64 -0.17
N VAL A 85 -10.95 10.10 -1.20
CA VAL A 85 -10.40 10.20 -2.56
C VAL A 85 -9.53 11.44 -2.69
N GLN A 86 -8.30 11.24 -3.13
CA GLN A 86 -7.33 12.31 -3.42
C GLN A 86 -6.53 11.93 -4.66
N LYS A 87 -5.91 12.91 -5.31
CA LYS A 87 -4.95 12.60 -6.37
C LYS A 87 -3.73 11.93 -5.77
N LEU A 88 -3.17 10.95 -6.48
CA LEU A 88 -2.05 10.16 -5.99
C LEU A 88 -0.80 11.03 -5.73
N ASP A 89 -0.53 12.01 -6.61
CA ASP A 89 0.59 12.94 -6.47
C ASP A 89 0.45 13.79 -5.19
N ASP A 90 -0.72 14.37 -4.96
CA ASP A 90 -1.00 15.13 -3.73
C ASP A 90 -0.84 14.26 -2.46
N LEU A 91 -1.28 13.00 -2.53
CA LEU A 91 -1.17 12.05 -1.43
C LEU A 91 0.30 11.70 -1.12
N VAL A 92 1.10 11.39 -2.15
CA VAL A 92 2.52 11.04 -1.98
C VAL A 92 3.30 12.22 -1.40
N VAL A 93 3.06 13.44 -1.88
CA VAL A 93 3.72 14.64 -1.33
C VAL A 93 3.39 14.80 0.15
N ARG A 94 2.10 14.71 0.52
CA ARG A 94 1.68 14.81 1.92
C ARG A 94 2.32 13.75 2.81
N LEU A 95 2.41 12.50 2.35
CA LEU A 95 3.06 11.43 3.11
C LEU A 95 4.52 11.76 3.42
N VAL A 96 5.25 12.27 2.43
CA VAL A 96 6.65 12.66 2.61
C VAL A 96 6.76 13.83 3.59
N GLU A 97 5.91 14.84 3.47
CA GLU A 97 5.88 15.99 4.38
C GLU A 97 5.58 15.59 5.83
N GLU A 98 4.58 14.73 6.05
CA GLU A 98 4.22 14.22 7.38
C GLU A 98 5.36 13.43 8.02
N GLU A 99 6.03 12.56 7.25
CA GLU A 99 7.17 11.79 7.75
C GLU A 99 8.38 12.68 8.10
N LEU A 100 8.65 13.73 7.32
CA LEU A 100 9.70 14.69 7.63
C LEU A 100 9.38 15.54 8.86
N ALA A 101 8.12 15.92 9.06
CA ALA A 101 7.68 16.69 10.23
C ALA A 101 7.81 15.88 11.53
N HIS A 102 7.63 14.56 11.48
CA HIS A 102 7.76 13.67 12.64
C HIS A 102 9.21 13.29 13.01
N GLN A 103 10.19 13.68 12.21
CA GLN A 103 11.62 13.43 12.47
C GLN A 103 12.36 14.61 13.14
N GLN A 104 11.66 15.70 13.44
CA GLN A 104 12.17 16.87 14.18
C GLN A 104 11.72 16.84 15.64
#